data_AF-A0A8S3QTM9-F1
#
_entry.id   AF-A0A8S3QTM9-F1
#
_cell.length_a   1.000
_cell.length_b   1.000
_cell.length_c   1.000
_cell.angle_alpha   90.00
_cell.angle_beta   90.00
_cell.angle_gamma   90.00
#
_symmetry.space_group_name_H-M   'P 1'
#
loop_
_entity.id
_entity.type
_entity.pdbx_description
1 polymer ?
#
loop_
_entity_poly.entity_id
_entity_poly.type
_entity_poly.pdbx_seq_one_letter_code
_entity_poly.pdbx_strand_id
1 'polypeptide(L)'
;MMGMIVLNIFADVLYDLLKPDKPHLRPRCDCDITYLYSEHRTLNKHIPSNSWGGQWQRIQTTDIAIGDDIERIRLTRNELQHSTIYKLDDQRFNELCNISSDLLKRFDRFITPTKLYIDQHNDILAKTISAEEMKCIKNQMIEKTLEVELEHQLNVSAQ
;
A
#
# COMPACT_ATOMS: atom_id res chain seq x y z
N MET A 1 -8.19 7.06 1.07
CA MET A 1 -8.87 5.78 0.80
C MET A 1 -7.88 4.68 0.45
N MET A 2 -6.91 4.94 -0.44
CA MET A 2 -5.93 3.96 -0.92
C MET A 2 -4.96 3.41 0.15
N GLY A 3 -4.44 4.28 1.01
CA GLY A 3 -3.54 3.86 2.11
C GLY A 3 -4.16 2.82 3.04
N MET A 4 -5.48 2.85 3.28
CA MET A 4 -6.14 1.88 4.16
C MET A 4 -6.16 0.46 3.59
N ILE A 5 -6.23 0.29 2.27
CA ILE A 5 -6.37 -1.04 1.66
C ILE A 5 -5.00 -1.74 1.59
N VAL A 6 -3.91 -1.01 1.31
CA VAL A 6 -2.54 -1.55 1.36
C VAL A 6 -2.16 -1.99 2.78
N LEU A 7 -2.60 -1.25 3.80
CA LEU A 7 -2.37 -1.62 5.20
C LEU A 7 -3.12 -2.92 5.59
N ASN A 8 -4.27 -3.20 4.99
CA ASN A 8 -4.97 -4.47 5.23
C ASN A 8 -4.19 -5.66 4.65
N ILE A 9 -3.64 -5.53 3.44
CA ILE A 9 -2.79 -6.59 2.85
C ILE A 9 -1.56 -6.84 3.73
N PHE A 10 -0.93 -5.78 4.22
CA PHE A 10 0.21 -5.92 5.13
C PHE A 10 -0.15 -6.58 6.46
N ALA A 11 -1.31 -6.25 7.05
CA ALA A 11 -1.79 -6.94 8.23
C ALA A 11 -1.99 -8.44 7.94
N ASP A 12 -2.55 -8.78 6.78
CA ASP A 12 -2.75 -10.18 6.39
C ASP A 12 -1.42 -10.94 6.25
N VAL A 13 -0.45 -10.34 5.55
CA VAL A 13 0.90 -10.91 5.40
C VAL A 13 1.55 -11.16 6.76
N LEU A 14 1.54 -10.16 7.65
CA LEU A 14 2.13 -10.32 8.97
C LEU A 14 1.41 -11.39 9.79
N TYR A 15 0.08 -11.50 9.68
CA TYR A 15 -0.69 -12.53 10.35
C TYR A 15 -0.30 -13.92 9.85
N ASP A 16 -0.28 -14.13 8.54
CA ASP A 16 0.02 -15.43 7.93
C ASP A 16 1.46 -15.87 8.16
N LEU A 17 2.39 -14.92 8.21
CA LEU A 17 3.77 -15.19 8.60
C LEU A 17 3.88 -15.64 10.06
N LEU A 18 3.09 -15.04 10.96
CA LEU A 18 3.16 -15.29 12.40
C LEU A 18 2.41 -16.56 12.83
N LYS A 19 1.34 -16.91 12.12
CA LYS A 19 0.40 -17.98 12.51
C LYS A 19 1.06 -19.35 12.73
N PRO A 20 2.03 -19.81 11.91
CA PRO A 20 2.72 -21.08 12.14
C PRO A 20 3.49 -21.11 13.46
N ASP A 21 4.06 -19.98 13.86
CA ASP A 21 4.93 -19.89 15.03
C ASP A 21 4.19 -19.48 16.31
N LYS A 22 2.99 -18.90 16.19
CA LYS A 22 2.14 -18.49 17.31
C LYS A 22 0.73 -19.06 17.16
N PRO A 23 0.47 -20.27 17.69
CA PRO A 23 -0.81 -20.96 17.50
C PRO A 23 -2.00 -20.19 18.10
N HIS A 24 -1.80 -19.56 19.27
CA HIS A 24 -2.80 -18.78 20.00
C HIS A 24 -2.79 -17.29 19.64
N LEU A 25 -2.87 -16.98 18.34
CA LEU A 25 -3.06 -15.62 17.88
C LEU A 25 -4.52 -15.16 18.02
N ARG A 26 -4.71 -13.86 18.26
CA ARG A 26 -6.03 -13.22 18.19
C ARG A 26 -6.70 -13.48 16.83
N PRO A 27 -8.04 -13.43 16.74
CA PRO A 27 -8.72 -13.50 15.46
C PRO A 27 -8.16 -12.46 14.48
N ARG A 28 -8.05 -12.81 13.20
CA ARG A 28 -7.46 -11.93 12.16
C ARG A 28 -8.12 -10.54 12.11
N CYS A 29 -9.43 -10.47 12.26
CA CYS A 29 -10.18 -9.22 12.26
C CYS A 29 -9.84 -8.28 13.43
N ASP A 30 -9.24 -8.81 14.50
CA ASP A 30 -8.87 -8.05 15.70
C ASP A 30 -7.38 -7.68 15.72
N CYS A 31 -6.65 -8.03 14.66
CA CYS A 31 -5.21 -7.78 14.54
C CYS A 31 -4.95 -6.55 13.66
N ASP A 32 -4.23 -5.58 14.20
CA ASP A 32 -3.65 -4.48 13.41
C ASP A 32 -2.14 -4.69 13.20
N ILE A 33 -1.55 -3.89 12.31
CA ILE A 33 -0.09 -3.94 12.04
C ILE A 33 0.71 -3.69 13.33
N THR A 34 0.22 -2.83 14.24
CA THR A 34 0.91 -2.54 15.51
C THR A 34 1.10 -3.80 16.34
N TYR A 35 0.00 -4.51 16.58
CA TYR A 35 -0.05 -5.73 17.35
C TYR A 35 0.80 -6.81 16.66
N LEU A 36 0.56 -7.07 15.38
CA LEU A 36 1.26 -8.12 14.65
C LEU A 36 2.77 -7.88 14.61
N TYR A 37 3.21 -6.64 14.40
CA TYR A 37 4.62 -6.27 14.48
C TYR A 37 5.21 -6.55 15.87
N SER A 38 4.49 -6.20 16.94
CA SER A 38 4.97 -6.43 18.32
C SER A 38 5.11 -7.92 18.64
N GLU A 39 4.23 -8.75 18.09
CA GLU A 39 4.28 -10.20 18.25
C GLU A 39 5.45 -10.82 17.49
N HIS A 40 5.70 -10.40 16.25
CA HIS A 40 6.89 -10.81 15.48
C HIS A 40 8.18 -10.47 16.23
N ARG A 41 8.27 -9.26 16.77
CA ARG A 41 9.42 -8.81 17.56
C ARG A 41 9.58 -9.64 18.84
N THR A 42 8.49 -9.98 19.52
CA THR A 42 8.51 -10.78 20.75
C THR A 42 8.95 -12.21 20.48
N LEU A 43 8.48 -12.82 19.39
CA LEU A 43 8.88 -14.15 18.95
C LEU A 43 10.36 -14.19 18.55
N ASN A 44 10.86 -13.09 17.97
CA ASN A 44 12.28 -12.86 17.66
C ASN A 44 12.94 -13.92 16.76
N LYS A 45 12.14 -14.58 15.89
CA LYS A 45 12.62 -15.60 14.95
C LYS A 45 13.15 -15.01 13.64
N HIS A 46 12.55 -13.92 13.18
CA HIS A 46 12.91 -13.22 11.94
C HIS A 46 13.58 -11.89 12.27
N ILE A 47 14.77 -11.95 12.86
CA ILE A 47 15.49 -10.73 13.26
C ILE A 47 15.93 -9.96 12.00
N PRO A 48 15.61 -8.66 11.89
CA PRO A 48 16.09 -7.81 10.80
C PRO A 48 17.61 -7.61 10.86
N SER A 49 18.22 -7.36 9.71
CA SER A 49 19.65 -7.14 9.54
C SER A 49 20.17 -5.97 10.39
N ASN A 50 19.31 -4.96 10.61
CA ASN A 50 19.64 -3.74 11.33
C ASN A 50 18.92 -3.59 12.69
N SER A 51 18.52 -4.71 13.31
CA SER A 51 17.73 -4.75 14.55
C SER A 51 16.34 -4.13 14.44
N TRP A 52 15.48 -4.44 15.41
CA TRP A 52 14.12 -3.93 15.47
C TRP A 52 14.06 -2.42 15.71
N GLY A 53 13.09 -1.74 15.11
CA GLY A 53 12.88 -0.30 15.31
C GLY A 53 13.80 0.58 14.47
N GLY A 54 14.20 0.10 13.29
CA GLY A 54 15.06 0.84 12.35
C GLY A 54 14.39 2.06 11.73
N GLN A 55 15.14 2.79 10.91
CA GLN A 55 14.63 3.86 10.04
C GLN A 55 14.91 3.50 8.58
N TRP A 56 14.19 4.11 7.63
CA TRP A 56 14.34 3.84 6.20
C TRP A 56 15.79 3.85 5.71
N GLN A 57 16.62 4.78 6.19
CA GLN A 57 18.03 4.92 5.81
C GLN A 57 18.88 3.69 6.17
N ARG A 58 18.43 2.91 7.16
CA ARG A 58 19.12 1.71 7.66
C ARG A 58 18.53 0.42 7.12
N ILE A 59 17.51 0.48 6.26
CA ILE A 59 16.87 -0.70 5.67
C ILE A 59 17.01 -0.55 4.16
N GLN A 60 18.19 -0.91 3.66
CA GLN A 60 18.52 -0.73 2.25
C GLN A 60 17.85 -1.79 1.40
N THR A 61 17.69 -1.54 0.10
CA THR A 61 17.07 -2.50 -0.85
C THR A 61 17.84 -3.82 -0.95
N THR A 62 19.08 -3.86 -0.46
CA THR A 62 19.93 -5.06 -0.38
C THR A 62 19.62 -5.97 0.81
N ASP A 63 18.91 -5.48 1.83
CA ASP A 63 18.61 -6.21 3.05
C ASP A 63 17.31 -7.02 2.85
N ILE A 64 17.43 -8.20 2.26
CA ILE A 64 16.28 -9.02 1.80
C ILE A 64 15.84 -10.10 2.81
N ALA A 65 16.19 -9.98 4.09
CA ALA A 65 15.70 -10.92 5.09
C ALA A 65 14.23 -10.67 5.41
N ILE A 66 13.51 -11.71 5.87
CA ILE A 66 12.11 -11.62 6.28
C ILE A 66 11.92 -10.54 7.37
N GLY A 67 12.86 -10.43 8.31
CA GLY A 67 12.83 -9.40 9.35
C GLY A 67 12.89 -7.98 8.79
N ASP A 68 13.67 -7.76 7.73
CA ASP A 68 13.77 -6.46 7.07
C ASP A 68 12.45 -6.09 6.40
N ASP A 69 11.76 -7.07 5.80
CA ASP A 69 10.44 -6.86 5.20
C ASP A 69 9.35 -6.55 6.24
N ILE A 70 9.42 -7.17 7.42
CA ILE A 70 8.54 -6.81 8.55
C ILE A 70 8.78 -5.36 8.98
N GLU A 71 10.03 -4.92 9.04
CA GLU A 71 10.35 -3.52 9.35
C GLU A 71 9.88 -2.56 8.26
N ARG A 72 10.00 -2.91 6.96
CA ARG A 72 9.46 -2.10 5.85
C ARG A 72 7.96 -1.92 5.97
N ILE A 73 7.21 -2.97 6.31
CA ILE A 73 5.76 -2.88 6.56
C ILE A 73 5.46 -1.88 7.69
N ARG A 74 6.18 -1.96 8.83
CA ARG A 74 6.00 -1.02 9.94
C ARG A 74 6.30 0.41 9.52
N LEU A 75 7.41 0.64 8.82
CA LEU A 75 7.83 1.96 8.37
C LEU A 75 6.82 2.57 7.38
N THR A 76 6.35 1.79 6.41
CA THR A 76 5.29 2.21 5.50
C THR A 76 4.02 2.58 6.26
N ARG A 77 3.60 1.78 7.25
CA ARG A 77 2.45 2.13 8.09
C ARG A 77 2.65 3.46 8.81
N ASN A 78 3.79 3.65 9.46
CA ASN A 78 4.07 4.88 10.21
C ASN A 78 4.05 6.10 9.29
N GLU A 79 4.65 5.99 8.11
CA GLU A 79 4.67 7.07 7.12
C GLU A 79 3.25 7.42 6.63
N LEU A 80 2.42 6.41 6.34
CA LEU A 80 1.02 6.60 5.93
C LEU A 80 0.12 7.13 7.06
N GLN A 81 0.39 6.78 8.32
CA GLN A 81 -0.39 7.24 9.47
C GLN A 81 -0.09 8.70 9.85
N HIS A 82 1.15 9.14 9.65
CA HIS A 82 1.61 10.48 10.02
C HIS A 82 1.64 11.47 8.85
N SER A 83 1.38 11.01 7.62
CA SER A 83 1.15 11.89 6.48
C SER A 83 -0.28 12.41 6.50
N THR A 84 -0.46 13.73 6.39
CA THR A 84 -1.74 14.27 5.94
C THR A 84 -1.94 13.83 4.49
N ILE A 85 -3.20 13.66 4.06
CA ILE A 85 -3.61 13.19 2.71
C ILE A 85 -2.90 13.95 1.56
N TYR A 86 -2.33 15.14 1.84
CA TYR A 86 -1.69 16.05 0.90
C TYR A 86 -0.16 16.17 1.02
N LYS A 87 0.52 15.32 1.82
CA LYS A 87 1.96 15.43 2.09
C LYS A 87 2.83 14.36 1.42
N LEU A 88 2.24 13.27 0.94
CA LEU A 88 2.97 12.27 0.20
C LEU A 88 3.01 12.72 -1.26
N ASP A 89 4.19 13.06 -1.78
CA ASP A 89 4.33 13.36 -3.20
C ASP A 89 4.25 12.07 -4.06
N ASP A 90 3.99 12.26 -5.35
CA ASP A 90 3.80 11.14 -6.29
C ASP A 90 5.05 10.27 -6.39
N GLN A 91 6.25 10.85 -6.27
CA GLN A 91 7.49 10.10 -6.31
C GLN A 91 7.56 9.13 -5.13
N ARG A 92 7.36 9.62 -3.91
CA ARG A 92 7.42 8.82 -2.70
C ARG A 92 6.30 7.79 -2.64
N PHE A 93 5.11 8.15 -3.14
CA PHE A 93 4.01 7.21 -3.30
C PHE A 93 4.40 6.04 -4.21
N ASN A 94 4.98 6.33 -5.38
CA ASN A 94 5.43 5.29 -6.31
C ASN A 94 6.55 4.43 -5.72
N GLU A 95 7.49 5.02 -4.97
CA GLU A 95 8.51 4.27 -4.23
C GLU A 95 7.89 3.29 -3.23
N LEU A 96 6.92 3.73 -2.42
CA LEU A 96 6.23 2.86 -1.47
C LEU A 96 5.45 1.74 -2.18
N CYS A 97 4.81 2.03 -3.32
CA CYS A 97 4.14 1.01 -4.12
C CYS A 97 5.13 -0.04 -4.65
N ASN A 98 6.29 0.38 -5.15
CA ASN A 98 7.33 -0.54 -5.63
C ASN A 98 7.88 -1.42 -4.50
N ILE A 99 8.17 -0.83 -3.34
CA ILE A 99 8.59 -1.57 -2.14
C ILE A 99 7.53 -2.60 -1.74
N SER A 100 6.26 -2.19 -1.75
CA SER A 100 5.11 -3.07 -1.46
C SER A 100 5.01 -4.22 -2.46
N SER A 101 5.13 -3.94 -3.77
CA SER A 101 5.13 -4.96 -4.81
C SER A 101 6.23 -6.01 -4.59
N ASP A 102 7.44 -5.56 -4.30
CA ASP A 102 8.59 -6.44 -4.16
C ASP A 102 8.53 -7.30 -2.89
N LEU A 103 8.07 -6.73 -1.76
CA LEU A 103 7.93 -7.50 -0.53
C LEU A 103 6.81 -8.54 -0.64
N LEU A 104 5.67 -8.20 -1.27
CA LEU A 104 4.56 -9.13 -1.42
C LEU A 104 4.94 -10.31 -2.32
N LYS A 105 5.67 -10.07 -3.43
CA LYS A 105 6.23 -11.14 -4.26
C LYS A 105 7.14 -12.08 -3.47
N ARG A 106 7.95 -11.55 -2.54
CA ARG A 106 8.78 -12.39 -1.68
C ARG A 106 7.92 -13.20 -0.71
N PHE A 107 6.94 -12.59 -0.07
CA PHE A 107 6.05 -13.30 0.84
C PHE A 107 5.20 -14.38 0.16
N ASP A 108 4.73 -14.14 -1.06
CA ASP A 108 4.03 -15.18 -1.86
C ASP A 108 4.91 -16.41 -2.10
N ARG A 109 6.24 -16.26 -2.15
CA ARG A 109 7.18 -17.39 -2.25
C ARG A 109 7.45 -18.07 -0.91
N PHE A 110 7.52 -17.30 0.17
CA PHE A 110 7.87 -17.80 1.51
C PHE A 110 6.69 -18.46 2.22
N ILE A 111 5.53 -17.81 2.18
CA ILE A 111 4.29 -18.24 2.79
C ILE A 111 3.53 -18.91 1.65
N THR A 112 3.77 -20.20 1.37
CA THR A 112 3.11 -20.93 0.27
C THR A 112 1.59 -20.74 0.37
N PRO A 113 0.95 -19.86 -0.42
CA PRO A 113 -0.33 -19.36 0.02
C PRO A 113 -1.45 -19.96 -0.83
N THR A 114 -2.61 -20.09 -0.22
CA THR A 114 -3.89 -20.33 -0.91
C THR A 114 -4.41 -19.05 -1.60
N LYS A 115 -3.70 -17.92 -1.47
CA LYS A 115 -4.02 -16.57 -1.98
C LYS A 115 -2.74 -15.80 -2.36
N LEU A 116 -2.70 -15.19 -3.54
CA LEU A 116 -1.55 -14.38 -3.99
C LEU A 116 -1.73 -12.92 -3.53
N TYR A 117 -0.88 -12.45 -2.61
CA TYR A 117 -0.94 -11.08 -2.10
C TYR A 117 -0.55 -10.06 -3.16
N ILE A 118 0.37 -10.42 -4.06
CA ILE A 118 0.75 -9.54 -5.17
C ILE A 118 -0.43 -9.26 -6.11
N ASP A 119 -1.28 -10.24 -6.35
CA ASP A 119 -2.44 -10.09 -7.23
C ASP A 119 -3.49 -9.16 -6.61
N GLN A 120 -3.71 -9.28 -5.30
CA GLN A 120 -4.56 -8.35 -4.56
C GLN A 120 -4.01 -6.92 -4.62
N HIS A 121 -2.70 -6.75 -4.45
CA HIS A 121 -2.07 -5.45 -4.54
C HIS A 121 -2.21 -4.82 -5.94
N ASN A 122 -1.97 -5.61 -6.99
CA ASN A 122 -2.08 -5.16 -8.38
C ASN A 122 -3.52 -4.78 -8.75
N ASP A 123 -4.52 -5.56 -8.31
CA ASP A 123 -5.94 -5.24 -8.53
C ASP A 123 -6.33 -3.91 -7.88
N ILE A 124 -5.83 -3.64 -6.68
CA ILE A 124 -6.04 -2.35 -6.00
C ILE A 124 -5.39 -1.21 -6.78
N LEU A 125 -4.12 -1.35 -7.17
CA LEU A 125 -3.42 -0.33 -7.97
C LEU A 125 -4.16 -0.03 -9.28
N ALA A 126 -4.58 -1.06 -10.01
CA ALA A 126 -5.32 -0.93 -11.26
C ALA A 126 -6.65 -0.18 -11.07
N LYS A 127 -7.38 -0.47 -9.99
CA LYS A 127 -8.64 0.24 -9.66
C LYS A 127 -8.42 1.71 -9.32
N THR A 128 -7.28 2.07 -8.76
CA THR A 128 -6.96 3.47 -8.45
C THR A 128 -6.48 4.24 -9.65
N ILE A 129 -5.62 3.65 -10.48
CA ILE A 129 -5.27 4.23 -11.78
C ILE A 129 -6.55 4.44 -12.60
N SER A 130 -7.44 3.46 -12.64
CA SER A 130 -8.76 3.57 -13.27
C SER A 130 -9.64 4.68 -12.69
N ALA A 131 -9.58 4.93 -11.38
CA ALA A 131 -10.33 6.02 -10.74
C ALA A 131 -9.76 7.40 -11.09
N GLU A 132 -8.43 7.54 -11.13
CA GLU A 132 -7.72 8.74 -11.60
C GLU A 132 -7.97 8.98 -13.10
N GLU A 133 -7.95 7.93 -13.92
CA GLU A 133 -8.31 7.96 -15.34
C GLU A 133 -9.78 8.34 -15.54
N MET A 134 -10.71 7.77 -14.77
CA MET A 134 -12.12 8.15 -14.80
C MET A 134 -12.33 9.60 -14.38
N LYS A 135 -11.57 10.10 -13.40
CA LYS A 135 -11.61 11.52 -13.01
C LYS A 135 -11.11 12.42 -14.14
N CYS A 136 -10.04 12.02 -14.82
CA CYS A 136 -9.52 12.72 -16.00
C CYS A 136 -10.53 12.75 -17.15
N ILE A 137 -11.14 11.60 -17.48
CA ILE A 137 -12.19 11.48 -18.50
C ILE A 137 -13.39 12.36 -18.13
N LYS A 138 -13.82 12.34 -16.87
CA LYS A 138 -14.94 13.16 -16.40
C LYS A 138 -14.65 14.66 -16.54
N ASN A 139 -13.42 15.09 -16.21
CA ASN A 139 -13.02 16.49 -16.41
C ASN A 139 -12.98 16.88 -17.89
N GLN A 140 -12.44 16.02 -18.76
CA GLN A 140 -12.42 16.25 -20.21
C GLN A 140 -13.83 16.32 -20.81
N MET A 141 -14.77 15.51 -20.30
CA MET A 141 -16.18 15.57 -20.73
C MET A 141 -16.86 16.87 -20.29
N ILE A 142 -16.54 17.39 -19.10
CA ILE A 142 -17.05 18.67 -18.61
C ILE A 142 -16.51 19.83 -19.44
N GLU A 143 -15.21 19.84 -19.73
CA GLU A 143 -14.56 20.86 -20.58
C GLU A 143 -15.19 20.91 -21.98
N LYS A 144 -15.35 19.74 -22.63
CA LYS A 144 -16.03 19.66 -23.93
C LYS A 144 -17.48 20.13 -23.91
N THR A 145 -18.20 19.88 -22.81
CA THR A 145 -19.59 20.34 -22.68
C THR A 145 -19.67 21.85 -22.54
N LEU A 146 -18.75 22.46 -21.78
CA LEU A 146 -18.64 23.90 -21.62
C LEU A 146 -18.22 24.60 -22.94
N GLU A 147 -17.32 24.01 -23.72
CA GLU A 147 -16.94 24.52 -25.05
C GLU A 147 -18.13 24.57 -26.01
N VAL A 148 -18.92 23.50 -26.07
CA VAL A 148 -20.12 23.43 -26.93
C VAL A 148 -21.18 24.45 -26.50
N GLU A 149 -21.38 24.66 -25.19
CA GLU A 149 -22.30 25.67 -24.67
C GLU A 149 -21.83 27.10 -24.98
N LEU A 150 -20.52 27.37 -24.91
CA LEU A 150 -19.96 28.67 -25.27
C LEU A 150 -20.13 28.97 -26.76
N GLU A 151 -19.84 28.00 -27.64
CA GLU A 151 -20.01 28.13 -29.08
C GLU A 151 -21.48 28.38 -29.46
N HIS A 152 -22.41 27.71 -28.76
CA HIS A 152 -23.83 27.92 -28.97
C HIS A 152 -24.27 29.34 -28.57
N GLN A 153 -23.80 29.84 -27.43
CA GLN A 153 -24.13 31.20 -26.97
C GLN A 153 -23.55 32.29 -27.89
N LEU A 154 -22.33 32.11 -28.39
CA LEU A 154 -21.69 33.04 -29.32
C LEU A 154 -22.39 33.10 -30.68
N ASN A 155 -22.88 31.96 -31.19
CA ASN A 155 -23.62 31.91 -32.45
C ASN A 155 -25.03 32.51 -32.35
N VAL A 156 -25.68 32.40 -31.19
CA VAL A 156 -27.02 32.99 -30.96
C VAL A 156 -26.96 34.49 -30.75
N SER A 157 -25.86 35.03 -30.21
CA SER A 157 -25.67 36.47 -29.98
C SER A 157 -25.11 37.24 -31.20
N ALA A 158 -24.71 36.53 -32.25
CA ALA A 158 -24.24 37.11 -33.52
C ALA A 158 -25.34 37.20 -34.61
N GLN A 159 -26.58 36.78 -34.31
CA GLN A 159 -27.77 36.91 -35.18
C GLN A 159 -28.68 38.04 -34.70
#